data_AF-A0A7V7UWT8-F1
#
_entry.id   AF-A0A7V7UWT8-F1
#
_cell.length_a   1.000
_cell.length_b   1.000
_cell.length_c   1.000
_cell.angle_alpha   90.00
_cell.angle_beta   90.00
_cell.angle_gamma   90.00
#
_symmetry.space_group_name_H-M   'P 1'
#
loop_
_entity.id
_entity.type
_entity.pdbx_description
1 polymer ?
#
loop_
_entity_poly.entity_id
_entity_poly.type
_entity_poly.pdbx_seq_one_letter_code
_entity_poly.pdbx_strand_id
1 'polypeptide(L)'
;MLMSEMKKEMDAPLLQVELDTFDSVPKVFYKGEEITNRISVKLEWKTKDHKAINNCSFEIVHAENTNENDSSIRTISHNSFCNR
;
A
#
# COMPACT_ATOMS: atom_id res chain seq x y z
N MET A 1 -7.22 -27.56 -2.20
CA MET A 1 -6.26 -26.55 -2.67
C MET A 1 -6.91 -25.16 -2.79
N LEU A 2 -8.12 -25.02 -3.36
CA LEU A 2 -8.80 -23.72 -3.51
C LEU A 2 -9.19 -23.01 -2.18
N MET A 3 -9.49 -23.76 -1.12
CA MET A 3 -9.94 -23.20 0.17
C MET A 3 -8.86 -22.38 0.89
N SER A 4 -7.58 -22.69 0.66
CA SER A 4 -6.45 -22.00 1.30
C SER A 4 -6.10 -20.67 0.63
N GLU A 5 -6.33 -20.53 -0.68
CA GLU A 5 -6.10 -19.29 -1.42
C GLU A 5 -7.22 -18.27 -1.17
N MET A 6 -8.48 -18.71 -1.15
CA MET A 6 -9.62 -17.84 -0.82
C MET A 6 -9.54 -17.27 0.61
N LYS A 7 -9.02 -18.05 1.57
CA LYS A 7 -8.84 -17.57 2.95
C LYS A 7 -7.74 -16.50 3.04
N LYS A 8 -6.73 -16.58 2.16
CA LYS A 8 -5.62 -15.62 2.09
C LYS A 8 -6.10 -14.23 1.67
N GLU A 9 -7.08 -14.13 0.79
CA GLU A 9 -7.67 -12.83 0.39
C GLU A 9 -8.56 -12.20 1.46
N MET A 10 -9.23 -13.01 2.28
CA MET A 10 -10.20 -12.50 3.26
C MET A 10 -9.55 -11.96 4.55
N ASP A 11 -8.35 -12.45 4.89
CA ASP A 11 -7.59 -12.07 6.09
C ASP A 11 -6.33 -11.22 5.78
N ALA A 12 -6.08 -10.88 4.51
CA ALA A 12 -4.91 -10.08 4.15
C ALA A 12 -5.02 -8.64 4.71
N PRO A 13 -3.92 -8.09 5.26
CA PRO A 13 -3.87 -6.67 5.60
C PRO A 13 -4.19 -5.79 4.38
N LEU A 14 -4.89 -4.68 4.62
CA LEU A 14 -5.18 -3.70 3.56
C LEU A 14 -3.88 -3.18 2.94
N LEU A 15 -2.91 -2.83 3.78
CA LEU A 15 -1.59 -2.36 3.38
C LEU A 15 -0.56 -2.89 4.38
N GLN A 16 0.52 -3.47 3.87
CA GLN A 16 1.65 -3.94 4.65
C GLN A 16 2.93 -3.42 4.01
N VAL A 17 3.80 -2.86 4.85
CA VAL A 17 5.12 -2.36 4.45
C VAL A 17 6.16 -3.06 5.30
N GLU A 18 7.10 -3.73 4.64
CA GLU A 18 8.19 -4.45 5.29
C GLU A 18 9.52 -3.82 4.89
N LEU A 19 10.37 -3.60 5.88
CA LEU A 19 11.73 -3.11 5.72
C LEU A 19 12.66 -4.14 6.35
N ASP A 20 13.41 -4.87 5.52
CA ASP A 20 14.28 -5.96 5.99
C ASP A 20 15.51 -5.39 6.72
N THR A 21 16.11 -4.34 6.17
CA THR A 21 17.25 -3.61 6.73
C THR A 21 17.09 -2.11 6.48
N PHE A 22 17.80 -1.25 7.23
CA PHE A 22 17.71 0.21 7.06
C PHE A 22 18.01 0.71 5.64
N ASP A 23 18.86 -0.01 4.90
CA ASP A 23 19.27 0.36 3.54
C ASP A 23 18.46 -0.37 2.44
N SER A 24 17.55 -1.27 2.83
CA SER A 24 16.74 -2.02 1.86
C SER A 24 15.62 -1.17 1.27
N VAL A 25 15.27 -1.45 0.00
CA VAL A 25 14.04 -0.92 -0.59
C VAL A 25 12.86 -1.66 0.06
N PRO A 26 11.89 -0.96 0.67
CA PRO A 26 10.78 -1.61 1.34
C PRO A 26 9.93 -2.42 0.37
N LYS A 27 9.44 -3.57 0.84
CA LYS A 27 8.38 -4.35 0.17
C LYS A 27 7.04 -3.77 0.57
N VAL A 28 6.15 -3.61 -0.41
CA VAL A 28 4.82 -3.07 -0.18
C VAL A 28 3.80 -4.04 -0.73
N PHE A 29 2.86 -4.44 0.12
CA PHE A 29 1.77 -5.32 -0.22
C PHE A 29 0.44 -4.58 -0.05
N TYR A 30 -0.41 -4.61 -1.06
CA TYR A 30 -1.75 -4.05 -1.01
C TYR A 30 -2.77 -5.16 -1.20
N LYS A 31 -3.66 -5.34 -0.21
CA LYS A 31 -4.62 -6.45 -0.16
C LYS A 31 -3.99 -7.84 -0.37
N GLY A 32 -2.76 -8.02 0.13
CA GLY A 32 -2.02 -9.29 0.04
C GLY A 32 -1.19 -9.49 -1.23
N GLU A 33 -1.26 -8.57 -2.21
CA GLU A 33 -0.45 -8.62 -3.43
C GLU A 33 0.76 -7.69 -3.34
N GLU A 34 1.94 -8.17 -3.72
CA GLU A 34 3.15 -7.33 -3.76
C GLU A 34 3.06 -6.34 -4.93
N ILE A 35 3.20 -5.04 -4.62
CA ILE A 35 3.33 -4.00 -5.62
C ILE A 35 4.80 -3.95 -6.04
N THR A 36 5.10 -4.37 -7.27
CA THR A 36 6.45 -4.26 -7.85
C THR A 36 6.64 -2.91 -8.57
N ASN A 37 7.87 -2.60 -9.02
CA ASN A 37 8.21 -1.36 -9.75
C ASN A 37 7.75 -0.06 -9.04
N ARG A 38 7.93 -0.03 -7.72
CA ARG A 38 7.55 1.08 -6.84
C ARG A 38 8.44 2.29 -7.12
N ILE A 39 7.83 3.45 -7.31
CA ILE A 39 8.54 4.73 -7.51
C ILE A 39 8.54 5.52 -6.22
N SER A 40 7.38 5.61 -5.55
CA SER A 40 7.23 6.34 -4.29
C SER A 40 6.14 5.70 -3.43
N VAL A 41 6.38 5.70 -2.12
CA VAL A 41 5.43 5.22 -1.11
C VAL A 41 5.35 6.28 -0.02
N LYS A 42 4.17 6.84 0.16
CA LYS A 42 3.90 7.87 1.15
C LYS A 42 2.88 7.34 2.16
N LEU A 43 3.25 7.36 3.43
CA LEU A 43 2.41 7.00 4.56
C LEU A 43 2.31 8.20 5.49
N GLU A 44 1.10 8.65 5.77
CA GLU A 44 0.84 9.73 6.73
C GLU A 44 -0.25 9.29 7.70
N TRP A 45 -0.02 9.45 8.99
CA TRP A 45 -1.05 9.17 9.99
C TRP A 45 -1.04 10.22 11.09
N LYS A 46 -2.22 10.46 11.67
CA LYS A 46 -2.36 11.25 12.88
C LYS A 46 -2.55 10.30 14.06
N THR A 47 -1.60 10.34 14.98
CA THR A 47 -1.78 9.70 16.29
C THR A 47 -2.78 10.49 17.12
N LYS A 48 -3.47 9.81 18.02
CA LYS A 48 -4.57 10.39 18.79
C LYS A 48 -4.06 11.45 19.79
N ASP A 49 -4.57 12.67 19.66
CA ASP A 49 -4.71 13.57 20.80
C ASP A 49 -6.18 13.55 21.26
N HIS A 50 -6.48 14.08 22.44
CA HIS A 50 -7.76 13.99 23.16
C HIS A 50 -9.03 14.49 22.42
N LYS A 51 -8.96 14.85 21.13
CA LYS A 51 -10.05 15.42 20.33
C LYS A 51 -10.23 14.90 18.89
N ALA A 52 -9.45 13.92 18.38
CA ALA A 52 -9.60 13.51 16.97
C ALA A 52 -9.39 12.02 16.68
N ILE A 53 -9.99 11.59 15.56
CA ILE A 53 -10.07 10.22 15.02
C ILE A 53 -8.74 9.84 14.37
N ASN A 54 -8.33 8.59 14.57
CA ASN A 54 -7.15 7.97 13.96
C ASN A 54 -7.34 7.93 12.43
N ASN A 55 -6.71 8.86 11.70
CA ASN A 55 -6.77 8.90 10.25
C ASN A 55 -5.39 8.56 9.69
N CYS A 56 -5.34 7.52 8.86
CA CYS A 56 -4.17 7.12 8.10
C CYS A 56 -4.46 7.34 6.62
N SER A 57 -3.59 8.04 5.91
CA SER A 57 -3.64 8.18 4.46
C SER A 57 -2.38 7.61 3.86
N PHE A 58 -2.50 7.09 2.64
CA PHE A 58 -1.37 6.59 1.90
C PHE A 58 -1.50 6.85 0.41
N GLU A 59 -0.35 6.95 -0.24
CA GLU A 59 -0.20 7.04 -1.69
C GLU A 59 0.95 6.14 -2.12
N ILE A 60 0.70 5.31 -3.12
CA ILE A 60 1.67 4.38 -3.69
C ILE A 60 1.71 4.63 -5.18
N VAL A 61 2.84 5.15 -5.66
CA VAL A 61 3.10 5.38 -7.08
C VAL A 61 3.99 4.25 -7.60
N HIS A 62 3.55 3.57 -8.65
CA HIS A 62 4.29 2.46 -9.24
C HIS A 62 4.15 2.44 -10.77
N ALA A 63 5.14 1.87 -11.46
CA ALA A 63 5.01 1.60 -12.88
C ALA A 63 4.28 0.27 -13.09
N GLU A 64 3.31 0.26 -13.99
CA GLU A 64 2.69 -0.97 -14.47
C GLU A 64 3.36 -1.36 -15.79
N ASN A 65 3.93 -2.57 -15.85
CA ASN A 65 4.48 -3.09 -17.09
C ASN A 65 3.33 -3.64 -17.95
N THR A 66 2.67 -2.75 -18.66
CA THR A 66 1.69 -3.10 -19.70
C THR A 66 2.43 -3.35 -21.02
N ASN A 67 2.92 -4.58 -21.19
CA ASN A 67 3.72 -5.02 -22.35
C ASN A 67 5.09 -4.30 -22.51
N GLU A 68 5.94 -4.90 -23.35
CA GLU A 68 7.41 -4.73 -23.36
C GLU A 68 7.95 -3.31 -23.64
N ASN A 69 7.11 -2.31 -23.93
CA ASN A 69 7.56 -0.95 -24.27
C ASN A 69 6.71 0.20 -23.69
N ASP A 70 5.70 -0.08 -22.86
CA ASP A 70 4.87 0.98 -22.27
C ASP A 70 4.75 0.80 -20.75
N SER A 71 5.59 1.54 -20.03
CA SER A 71 5.54 1.66 -18.59
C SER A 71 4.61 2.82 -18.22
N SER A 72 3.34 2.51 -17.99
CA SER A 72 2.37 3.49 -17.51
C SER A 72 2.53 3.69 -16.00
N ILE A 73 2.44 4.94 -15.53
CA ILE A 73 2.50 5.24 -14.09
C ILE A 73 1.10 5.15 -13.49
N ARG A 74 0.95 4.34 -12.45
CA ARG A 74 -0.29 4.19 -11.68
C ARG A 74 -0.12 4.62 -10.24
N THR A 75 -1.24 5.02 -9.64
CA THR A 75 -1.31 5.47 -8.25
C THR A 75 -2.42 4.75 -7.51
N ILE A 76 -2.09 4.16 -6.36
CA ILE A 76 -3.05 3.64 -5.38
C ILE A 76 -3.04 4.59 -4.20
N SER A 77 -4.18 5.24 -3.93
CA SER A 77 -4.28 6.23 -2.85
C SER A 77 -5.51 6.01 -1.99
N HIS A 78 -5.35 6.21 -0.68
CA HIS A 78 -6.44 6.30 0.27
C HIS A 78 -6.28 7.57 1.09
N ASN A 79 -7.29 8.45 1.05
CA ASN A 79 -7.31 9.67 1.83
C ASN A 79 -8.41 9.61 2.88
N SER A 80 -8.04 9.35 4.13
CA SER A 80 -8.96 9.41 5.27
C SER A 80 -9.00 10.78 5.96
N PHE A 81 -8.27 11.80 5.48
CA PHE A 81 -8.42 13.15 6.00
C PHE A 81 -9.74 13.72 5.50
N CYS A 82 -10.80 13.48 6.26
CA CYS A 82 -12.07 14.16 6.02
C CYS A 82 -11.84 15.68 6.05
N ASN A 83 -12.11 16.33 4.91
CA ASN A 83 -12.37 17.77 4.89
C ASN A 83 -13.59 18.01 5.80
N ARG A 84 -13.35 18.62 6.96
CA ARG A 84 -14.43 19.21 7.77
C ARG A 84 -14.93 20.48 7.11
#